data_AF-A0A0Q1BIC0-F1
#
_entry.id   AF-A0A0Q1BIC0-F1
#
_cell.length_a   1.000
_cell.length_b   1.000
_cell.length_c   1.000
_cell.angle_alpha   90.00
_cell.angle_beta   90.00
_cell.angle_gamma   90.00
#
_symmetry.space_group_name_H-M   'P 1'
#
loop_
_entity.id
_entity.type
_entity.pdbx_description
1 polymer ?
#
loop_
_entity_poly.entity_id
_entity_poly.type
_entity_poly.pdbx_seq_one_letter_code
_entity_poly.pdbx_strand_id
1 'polypeptide(L)'
;MKKGFLIICIGLLSYGFTKAQQYTPKVSKDSVGILNARINALKLSIKVQELKIKEAEGETDIEKLQVKLLEANGNAKESATQHKDAAEKLKSGAIDAKAADKLAKKAKNDEDDAKKALDRYQKQIEKVALLRTEIQTEERKLTYKKPLIKYDYK
;
A
#
# COMPACT_ATOMS: atom_id res chain seq x y z
N MET A 1 18.10 5.26 -88.88
CA MET A 1 17.01 5.61 -87.95
C MET A 1 16.84 4.68 -86.73
N LYS A 2 17.69 3.66 -86.51
CA LYS A 2 17.53 2.71 -85.39
C LYS A 2 18.19 3.12 -84.05
N LYS A 3 19.13 4.08 -84.06
CA LYS A 3 19.90 4.47 -82.86
C LYS A 3 19.17 5.48 -81.96
N GLY A 4 18.27 6.30 -82.51
CA GLY A 4 17.49 7.27 -81.73
C GLY A 4 16.37 6.64 -80.90
N PHE A 5 15.79 5.53 -81.38
CA PHE A 5 14.70 4.84 -80.68
C PHE A 5 15.18 4.14 -79.41
N LEU A 6 16.42 3.63 -79.41
CA LEU A 6 17.00 2.93 -78.27
C LEU A 6 17.30 3.86 -77.08
N ILE A 7 17.65 5.11 -77.35
CA ILE A 7 17.98 6.12 -76.32
C ILE A 7 16.70 6.62 -75.63
N ILE A 8 15.58 6.73 -76.36
CA ILE A 8 14.28 7.12 -75.81
C ILE A 8 13.71 6.01 -74.90
N CYS A 9 13.89 4.74 -75.27
CA CYS A 9 13.45 3.61 -74.42
C CYS A 9 14.23 3.50 -73.11
N ILE A 10 15.54 3.81 -73.10
CA ILE A 10 16.35 3.77 -71.86
C ILE A 10 16.02 4.95 -70.94
N GLY A 11 15.74 6.14 -71.51
CA GLY A 11 15.29 7.30 -70.73
C GLY A 11 13.93 7.10 -70.05
N LEU A 12 13.00 6.37 -70.68
CA LEU A 12 11.69 6.05 -70.10
C LEU A 12 11.75 4.98 -69.01
N LEU A 13 12.71 4.05 -69.07
CA LEU A 13 12.90 3.02 -68.04
C LEU A 13 13.47 3.61 -66.74
N SER A 14 14.23 4.71 -66.79
CA SER A 14 14.79 5.37 -65.61
C SER A 14 13.77 6.20 -64.80
N TYR A 15 12.60 6.53 -65.34
CA TYR A 15 11.54 7.21 -64.57
C TYR A 15 10.66 6.26 -63.74
N GLY A 16 10.72 4.95 -64.01
CA GLY A 16 9.85 3.96 -63.36
C GLY A 16 10.38 3.40 -62.03
N PHE A 17 11.68 3.53 -61.75
CA PHE A 17 12.31 2.82 -60.62
C PHE A 17 12.45 3.63 -59.32
N THR A 18 11.96 4.88 -59.27
CA THR A 18 11.98 5.68 -58.04
C THR A 18 10.61 5.81 -57.39
N LYS A 19 9.73 4.80 -57.55
CA LYS A 19 8.73 4.52 -56.52
C LYS A 19 9.42 3.72 -55.42
N ALA A 20 10.41 4.33 -54.76
CA ALA A 20 10.85 3.84 -53.46
C ALA A 20 9.58 3.72 -52.62
N GLN A 21 9.21 2.50 -52.24
CA GLN A 21 8.11 2.24 -51.34
C GLN A 21 8.46 2.95 -50.03
N GLN A 22 8.05 4.20 -49.89
CA GLN A 22 8.18 4.94 -48.65
C GLN A 22 7.26 4.24 -47.67
N TYR A 23 7.87 3.48 -46.76
CA TYR A 23 7.20 2.99 -45.58
C TYR A 23 6.72 4.20 -44.79
N THR A 24 5.44 4.53 -44.90
CA THR A 24 4.76 5.48 -44.03
C THR A 24 4.37 4.70 -42.77
N PRO A 25 5.12 4.85 -41.66
CA PRO A 25 4.77 4.16 -40.45
C PRO A 25 3.37 4.62 -40.00
N LYS A 26 2.47 3.66 -39.74
CA LYS A 26 1.12 3.93 -39.19
C LYS A 26 1.15 4.59 -37.80
N VAL A 27 2.30 4.56 -37.13
CA VAL A 27 2.52 5.08 -35.78
C VAL A 27 3.84 5.84 -35.72
N SER A 28 3.86 7.02 -35.09
CA SER A 28 5.12 7.76 -34.91
C SER A 28 6.01 7.05 -33.89
N LYS A 29 7.34 7.24 -33.97
CA LYS A 29 8.28 6.75 -32.94
C LYS A 29 7.92 7.30 -31.55
N ASP A 30 7.37 8.50 -31.49
CA ASP A 30 6.92 9.13 -30.25
C ASP A 30 5.76 8.36 -29.61
N SER A 31 4.91 7.69 -30.40
CA SER A 31 3.79 6.88 -29.89
C SER A 31 4.26 5.74 -28.98
N VAL A 32 5.37 5.07 -29.29
CA VAL A 32 5.90 3.98 -28.45
C VAL A 32 6.42 4.52 -27.12
N GLY A 33 7.13 5.65 -27.15
CA GLY A 33 7.61 6.33 -25.94
C GLY A 33 6.46 6.76 -25.02
N ILE A 34 5.41 7.35 -25.59
CA ILE A 34 4.21 7.76 -24.86
C ILE A 34 3.48 6.54 -24.25
N LEU A 35 3.30 5.46 -25.02
CA LEU A 35 2.66 4.25 -24.54
C LEU A 35 3.46 3.60 -23.40
N ASN A 36 4.79 3.54 -23.51
CA ASN A 36 5.65 3.05 -22.43
C ASN A 36 5.59 3.93 -21.18
N ALA A 37 5.55 5.25 -21.34
CA ALA A 37 5.37 6.18 -20.21
C ALA A 37 4.01 5.95 -19.51
N ARG A 38 2.94 5.73 -20.28
CA ARG A 38 1.60 5.40 -19.74
C ARG A 38 1.60 4.07 -18.99
N ILE A 39 2.20 3.02 -19.54
CA ILE A 39 2.35 1.72 -18.86
C ILE A 39 3.11 1.89 -17.54
N ASN A 40 4.20 2.66 -17.54
CA ASN A 40 4.97 2.91 -16.32
C ASN A 40 4.20 3.69 -15.27
N ALA A 41 3.38 4.67 -15.68
CA ALA A 41 2.47 5.38 -14.78
C ALA A 41 1.38 4.46 -14.21
N LEU A 42 0.80 3.58 -15.04
CA LEU A 42 -0.18 2.58 -14.59
C LEU A 42 0.42 1.62 -13.57
N LYS A 43 1.62 1.08 -13.81
CA LYS A 43 2.31 0.19 -12.87
C LYS A 43 2.55 0.86 -11.51
N LEU A 44 2.99 2.11 -11.51
CA LEU A 44 3.16 2.88 -10.27
C LEU A 44 1.82 3.18 -9.58
N SER A 45 0.76 3.46 -10.33
CA SER A 45 -0.58 3.66 -9.80
C SER A 45 -1.12 2.40 -9.13
N ILE A 46 -0.92 1.23 -9.75
CA ILE A 46 -1.27 -0.07 -9.17
C ILE A 46 -0.51 -0.27 -7.85
N LYS A 47 0.81 -0.01 -7.82
CA LYS A 47 1.60 -0.13 -6.59
C LYS A 47 1.07 0.77 -5.47
N VAL A 48 0.72 2.02 -5.77
CA VAL A 48 0.12 2.93 -4.78
C VAL A 48 -1.22 2.40 -4.26
N GLN A 49 -2.07 1.87 -5.14
CA GLN A 49 -3.35 1.29 -4.76
C GLN A 49 -3.16 0.05 -3.88
N GLU A 50 -2.21 -0.83 -4.20
CA GLU A 50 -1.87 -1.99 -3.36
C GLU A 50 -1.40 -1.58 -1.96
N LEU A 51 -0.58 -0.51 -1.86
CA LEU A 51 -0.16 0.02 -0.57
C LEU A 51 -1.33 0.61 0.22
N LYS A 52 -2.26 1.33 -0.43
CA LYS A 52 -3.48 1.86 0.22
C LYS A 52 -4.43 0.77 0.69
N ILE A 53 -4.52 -0.34 -0.03
CA ILE A 53 -5.28 -1.52 0.43
C ILE A 53 -4.67 -2.06 1.72
N LYS A 54 -3.33 -2.23 1.77
CA LYS A 54 -2.63 -2.67 2.98
C LYS A 54 -2.75 -1.68 4.14
N GLU A 55 -2.78 -0.37 3.86
CA GLU A 55 -3.07 0.65 4.87
C GLU A 55 -4.45 0.44 5.48
N ALA A 56 -5.49 0.27 4.65
CA ALA A 56 -6.86 0.07 5.12
C ALA A 56 -7.05 -1.25 5.90
N GLU A 57 -6.42 -2.34 5.44
CA GLU A 57 -6.35 -3.60 6.20
C GLU A 57 -5.65 -3.38 7.55
N GLY A 58 -4.57 -2.62 7.55
CA GLY A 58 -3.82 -2.27 8.76
C GLY A 58 -4.65 -1.44 9.75
N GLU A 59 -5.43 -0.46 9.28
CA GLU A 59 -6.36 0.33 10.10
C GLU A 59 -7.46 -0.53 10.72
N THR A 60 -8.02 -1.46 9.94
CA THR A 60 -9.01 -2.43 10.44
C THR A 60 -8.42 -3.28 11.59
N ASP A 61 -7.15 -3.66 11.49
CA ASP A 61 -6.48 -4.39 12.55
C ASP A 61 -6.13 -3.52 13.76
N ILE A 62 -5.87 -2.21 13.57
CA ILE A 62 -5.75 -1.24 14.67
C ILE A 62 -7.04 -1.20 15.47
N GLU A 63 -8.20 -1.10 14.82
CA GLU A 63 -9.51 -1.07 15.49
C GLU A 63 -9.74 -2.34 16.33
N LYS A 64 -9.46 -3.52 15.75
CA LYS A 64 -9.56 -4.80 16.49
C LYS A 64 -8.62 -4.83 17.70
N LEU A 65 -7.39 -4.34 17.55
CA LEU A 65 -6.42 -4.29 18.65
C LEU A 65 -6.81 -3.25 19.70
N GLN A 66 -7.45 -2.15 19.30
CA GLN A 66 -7.98 -1.14 20.22
C GLN A 66 -9.07 -1.73 21.11
N VAL A 67 -10.00 -2.50 20.55
CA VAL A 67 -11.03 -3.20 21.32
C VAL A 67 -10.39 -4.15 22.34
N LYS A 68 -9.43 -4.98 21.91
CA LYS A 68 -8.70 -5.89 22.81
C LYS A 68 -7.93 -5.17 23.91
N LEU A 69 -7.33 -4.02 23.59
CA LEU A 69 -6.63 -3.18 24.57
C LEU A 69 -7.61 -2.62 25.61
N LEU A 70 -8.79 -2.16 25.18
CA LEU A 70 -9.82 -1.66 26.09
C LEU A 70 -10.34 -2.77 27.00
N GLU A 71 -10.59 -3.97 26.47
CA GLU A 71 -10.99 -5.15 27.25
C GLU A 71 -9.92 -5.54 28.28
N ALA A 72 -8.65 -5.65 27.86
CA ALA A 72 -7.56 -5.99 28.76
C ALA A 72 -7.35 -4.94 29.86
N ASN A 73 -7.46 -3.65 29.52
CA ASN A 73 -7.41 -2.56 30.51
C ASN A 73 -8.60 -2.62 31.49
N GLY A 74 -9.80 -2.96 30.99
CA GLY A 74 -10.98 -3.18 31.83
C GLY A 74 -10.75 -4.27 32.86
N ASN A 75 -10.27 -5.44 32.42
CA ASN A 75 -9.96 -6.57 33.28
C ASN A 75 -8.87 -6.22 34.30
N ALA A 76 -7.79 -5.57 33.87
CA ALA A 76 -6.72 -5.14 34.76
C ALA A 76 -7.22 -4.18 35.85
N LYS A 77 -8.09 -3.22 35.49
CA LYS A 77 -8.70 -2.29 36.45
C LYS A 77 -9.63 -3.00 37.43
N GLU A 78 -10.45 -3.92 36.96
CA GLU A 78 -11.34 -4.70 37.81
C GLU A 78 -10.54 -5.57 38.79
N SER A 79 -9.57 -6.34 38.29
CA SER A 79 -8.73 -7.20 39.13
C SER A 79 -7.86 -6.40 40.10
N ALA A 80 -7.39 -5.21 39.73
CA ALA A 80 -6.69 -4.30 40.65
C ALA A 80 -7.61 -3.81 41.78
N THR A 81 -8.88 -3.52 41.48
CA THR A 81 -9.88 -3.14 42.48
C THR A 81 -10.18 -4.32 43.41
N GLN A 82 -10.41 -5.50 42.86
CA GLN A 82 -10.63 -6.74 43.64
C GLN A 82 -9.43 -7.08 44.53
N HIS A 83 -8.21 -6.90 44.03
CA HIS A 83 -6.99 -7.09 44.82
C HIS A 83 -6.88 -6.08 45.97
N LYS A 84 -7.21 -4.81 45.74
CA LYS A 84 -7.25 -3.79 46.79
C LYS A 84 -8.27 -4.14 47.87
N ASP A 85 -9.49 -4.49 47.47
CA ASP A 85 -10.55 -4.90 48.39
C ASP A 85 -10.18 -6.16 49.17
N ALA A 86 -9.52 -7.12 48.51
CA ALA A 86 -9.00 -8.33 49.17
C ALA A 86 -7.91 -8.00 50.19
N ALA A 87 -7.01 -7.06 49.89
CA ALA A 87 -6.00 -6.62 50.84
C ALA A 87 -6.62 -5.97 52.09
N GLU A 88 -7.71 -5.22 51.94
CA GLU A 88 -8.47 -4.68 53.08
C GLU A 88 -9.17 -5.78 53.88
N LYS A 89 -9.82 -6.74 53.20
CA LYS A 89 -10.47 -7.89 53.84
C LYS A 89 -9.49 -8.84 54.53
N LEU A 90 -8.27 -8.97 54.02
CA LEU A 90 -7.22 -9.76 54.67
C LEU A 90 -6.80 -9.12 56.00
N LYS A 91 -6.68 -7.79 56.04
CA LYS A 91 -6.36 -7.05 57.28
C LYS A 91 -7.44 -7.19 58.35
N SER A 92 -8.71 -7.25 57.94
CA SER A 92 -9.83 -7.46 58.86
C SER A 92 -10.08 -8.94 59.21
N GLY A 93 -9.29 -9.87 58.65
CA GLY A 93 -9.47 -11.32 58.85
C GLY A 93 -10.68 -11.92 58.13
N ALA A 94 -11.34 -11.16 57.25
CA ALA A 94 -12.54 -11.58 56.52
C ALA A 94 -12.24 -12.56 55.36
N ILE A 95 -10.99 -12.65 54.91
CA ILE A 95 -10.52 -13.67 53.95
C ILE A 95 -9.17 -14.24 54.38
N ASP A 96 -8.84 -15.44 53.90
CA ASP A 96 -7.53 -16.04 54.13
C ASP A 96 -6.44 -15.52 53.15
N ALA A 97 -5.18 -15.73 53.54
CA ALA A 97 -4.03 -15.28 52.76
C ALA A 97 -3.92 -15.96 51.38
N LYS A 98 -4.46 -17.18 51.21
CA LYS A 98 -4.41 -17.92 49.95
C LYS A 98 -5.42 -17.37 48.94
N ALA A 99 -6.59 -16.95 49.40
CA ALA A 99 -7.59 -16.25 48.60
C ALA A 99 -7.07 -14.88 48.16
N ALA A 100 -6.42 -14.14 49.06
CA ALA A 100 -5.78 -12.86 48.73
C ALA A 100 -4.65 -13.04 47.69
N ASP A 101 -3.78 -14.05 47.86
CA ASP A 101 -2.68 -14.35 46.92
C ASP A 101 -3.20 -14.70 45.51
N LYS A 102 -4.30 -15.45 45.41
CA LYS A 102 -4.93 -15.73 44.10
C LYS A 102 -5.39 -14.46 43.39
N LEU A 103 -5.99 -13.52 44.11
CA LEU A 103 -6.44 -12.25 43.54
C LEU A 103 -5.27 -11.34 43.16
N ALA A 104 -4.20 -11.33 43.97
CA ALA A 104 -2.97 -10.62 43.63
C ALA A 104 -2.32 -11.18 42.35
N LYS A 105 -2.25 -12.51 42.21
CA LYS A 105 -1.75 -13.17 41.00
C LYS A 105 -2.60 -12.87 39.77
N LYS A 106 -3.93 -12.89 39.91
CA LYS A 106 -4.84 -12.52 38.82
C LYS A 106 -4.62 -11.08 38.39
N ALA A 107 -4.57 -10.14 39.33
CA ALA A 107 -4.31 -8.73 39.03
C ALA A 107 -2.99 -8.50 38.29
N LYS A 108 -1.92 -9.21 38.69
CA LYS A 108 -0.63 -9.15 38.00
C LYS A 108 -0.72 -9.70 36.56
N ASN A 109 -1.37 -10.85 36.37
CA ASN A 109 -1.51 -11.45 35.05
C ASN A 109 -2.33 -10.55 34.11
N ASP A 110 -3.43 -9.98 34.60
CA ASP A 110 -4.28 -9.07 33.83
C ASP A 110 -3.53 -7.78 33.48
N GLU A 111 -2.68 -7.25 34.38
CA GLU A 111 -1.79 -6.12 34.09
C GLU A 111 -0.77 -6.46 32.99
N ASP A 112 -0.14 -7.63 33.06
CA ASP A 112 0.83 -8.07 32.05
C ASP A 112 0.18 -8.27 30.68
N ASP A 113 -1.06 -8.78 30.65
CA ASP A 113 -1.81 -8.94 29.41
C ASP A 113 -2.26 -7.59 28.82
N ALA A 114 -2.64 -6.61 29.65
CA ALA A 114 -2.89 -5.24 29.23
C ALA A 114 -1.63 -4.60 28.61
N LYS A 115 -0.45 -4.78 29.22
CA LYS A 115 0.83 -4.30 28.66
C LYS A 115 1.13 -4.93 27.30
N LYS A 116 0.94 -6.25 27.15
CA LYS A 116 1.14 -6.93 25.86
C LYS A 116 0.13 -6.45 24.81
N ALA A 117 -1.11 -6.20 25.19
CA ALA A 117 -2.12 -5.66 24.27
C ALA A 117 -1.71 -4.26 23.79
N LEU A 118 -1.19 -3.42 24.68
CA LEU A 118 -0.70 -2.08 24.36
C LEU A 118 0.47 -2.12 23.38
N ASP A 119 1.47 -2.97 23.63
CA ASP A 119 2.63 -3.15 22.74
C ASP A 119 2.21 -3.60 21.34
N ARG A 120 1.27 -4.55 21.23
CA ARG A 120 0.74 -5.00 19.93
C ARG A 120 0.01 -3.88 19.19
N TYR A 121 -0.81 -3.12 19.91
CA TYR A 121 -1.54 -1.97 19.36
C TYR A 121 -0.57 -0.89 18.83
N GLN A 122 0.44 -0.52 19.62
CA GLN A 122 1.46 0.45 19.23
C GLN A 122 2.26 0.00 18.01
N LYS A 123 2.72 -1.25 17.99
CA LYS A 123 3.42 -1.83 16.83
C LYS A 123 2.60 -1.77 15.55
N GLN A 124 1.28 -1.97 15.64
CA GLN A 124 0.42 -1.90 14.47
C GLN A 124 0.24 -0.45 13.99
N ILE A 125 0.10 0.51 14.89
CA ILE A 125 0.10 1.95 14.56
C ILE A 125 1.38 2.33 13.81
N GLU A 126 2.54 1.90 14.31
CA GLU A 126 3.83 2.19 13.69
C GLU A 126 3.92 1.63 12.26
N LYS A 127 3.46 0.38 12.05
CA LYS A 127 3.40 -0.22 10.71
C LYS A 127 2.53 0.58 9.73
N VAL A 128 1.35 1.03 10.17
CA VAL A 128 0.46 1.86 9.34
C VAL A 128 1.09 3.23 9.05
N ALA A 129 1.79 3.83 10.02
CA ALA A 129 2.53 5.07 9.79
C ALA A 129 3.67 4.92 8.77
N LEU A 130 4.37 3.79 8.78
CA LEU A 130 5.38 3.45 7.76
C LEU A 130 4.74 3.29 6.36
N LEU A 131 3.60 2.59 6.27
CA LEU A 131 2.87 2.44 5.00
C LEU A 131 2.45 3.80 4.43
N ARG A 132 1.93 4.71 5.26
CA ARG A 132 1.59 6.09 4.85
C ARG A 132 2.79 6.84 4.27
N THR A 133 3.96 6.67 4.89
CA THR A 133 5.21 7.28 4.41
C THR A 133 5.64 6.69 3.06
N GLU A 134 5.49 5.37 2.87
CA GLU A 134 5.77 4.70 1.60
C GLU A 134 4.80 5.15 0.49
N ILE A 135 3.50 5.23 0.80
CA ILE A 135 2.47 5.74 -0.12
C ILE A 135 2.83 7.15 -0.59
N GLN A 136 3.14 8.07 0.33
CA GLN A 136 3.53 9.43 -0.04
C GLN A 136 4.78 9.45 -0.94
N THR A 137 5.74 8.58 -0.67
CA THR A 137 6.97 8.47 -1.47
C THR A 137 6.66 7.99 -2.90
N GLU A 138 5.78 6.99 -3.05
CA GLU A 138 5.37 6.46 -4.36
C GLU A 138 4.45 7.43 -5.12
N GLU A 139 3.55 8.14 -4.43
CA GLU A 139 2.70 9.19 -5.03
C GLU A 139 3.51 10.36 -5.58
N ARG A 140 4.60 10.74 -4.91
CA ARG A 140 5.55 11.73 -5.45
C ARG A 140 6.12 11.26 -6.79
N LYS A 141 6.51 9.98 -6.92
CA LYS A 141 7.02 9.42 -8.18
C LYS A 141 5.99 9.46 -9.31
N LEU A 142 4.70 9.35 -9.01
CA LEU A 142 3.61 9.52 -9.98
C LEU A 142 3.43 10.98 -10.41
N THR A 143 3.61 11.93 -9.49
CA THR A 143 3.44 13.36 -9.76
C THR A 143 4.40 13.85 -10.84
N TYR A 144 5.63 13.31 -10.87
CA TYR A 144 6.63 13.61 -11.90
C TYR A 144 6.38 12.93 -13.26
N LYS A 145 5.40 12.03 -13.37
CA LYS A 145 5.14 11.20 -14.56
C LYS A 145 3.74 11.37 -15.12
N LYS A 146 3.14 12.56 -15.16
CA LYS A 146 1.84 12.79 -15.83
C LYS A 146 1.99 12.90 -17.36
N PRO A 147 1.78 11.85 -18.19
CA PRO A 147 1.10 12.07 -19.45
C PRO A 147 -0.40 12.18 -19.15
N LEU A 148 -1.02 13.27 -19.56
CA LEU A 148 -2.48 13.37 -19.62
C LEU A 148 -2.98 12.23 -20.51
N ILE A 149 -3.55 11.18 -19.91
CA ILE A 149 -4.26 10.15 -20.67
C ILE A 149 -5.60 10.78 -21.08
N LYS A 150 -5.62 11.45 -22.23
CA LYS A 150 -6.86 11.79 -22.94
C LYS A 150 -7.16 10.65 -23.90
N TYR A 151 -8.32 10.02 -23.71
CA TYR A 151 -8.92 9.15 -24.72
C TYR A 151 -9.79 10.04 -25.60
N ASP A 152 -9.32 10.32 -26.81
CA ASP A 152 -10.16 10.93 -27.85
C ASP A 152 -10.90 9.78 -28.53
N TYR A 153 -12.19 9.66 -28.26
CA TYR A 153 -13.07 8.79 -29.04
C TYR A 153 -13.59 9.63 -30.21
N LYS A 154 -13.12 9.32 -31.42
CA LYS A 154 -13.69 9.81 -32.67
C LYS A 154 -14.69 8.80 -33.22
#